data_AF-A0A2G9TFY7-F1
#
_entry.id   AF-A0A2G9TFY7-F1
#
_cell.length_a   1.000
_cell.length_b   1.000
_cell.length_c   1.000
_cell.angle_alpha   90.00
_cell.angle_beta   90.00
_cell.angle_gamma   90.00
#
_symmetry.space_group_name_H-M   'P 1'
#
loop_
_entity.id
_entity.type
_entity.pdbx_description
1 polymer ?
#
loop_
_entity_poly.entity_id
_entity_poly.type
_entity_poly.pdbx_seq_one_letter_code
_entity_poly.pdbx_strand_id
1 'polypeptide(L)'
;YVALSDGEKKLLSSYGIPECVILQYIVKKKRLEAGEPAMRLYIGLFLQEIWKQQPHAAVAERFGVDRGWLQSTLQNAVAQAAAIAKFSEKLPSLWPLRLLLPELVQRLSDCVVVELTPLMAIDCVKRGRARQLYAAGYKNVAKVAKADYKDLLRDIPNLSRFNAIRMVNSAK
;
A
#
# COMPACT_ATOMS: atom_id res chain seq x y z
N TYR A 1 0.08 -17.88 11.38
CA TYR A 1 1.17 -18.86 11.47
C TYR A 1 0.73 -20.24 10.98
N VAL A 2 -0.34 -20.82 11.53
CA VAL A 2 -0.84 -22.16 11.12
C VAL A 2 -1.10 -22.28 9.61
N ALA A 3 -1.57 -21.21 8.97
CA ALA A 3 -1.83 -21.16 7.54
C ALA A 3 -0.57 -20.98 6.65
N LEU A 4 0.63 -20.80 7.22
CA LEU A 4 1.87 -20.67 6.44
C LEU A 4 2.36 -22.04 5.98
N SER A 5 2.96 -22.09 4.79
CA SER A 5 3.62 -23.29 4.27
C SER A 5 4.87 -23.64 5.09
N ASP A 6 5.31 -24.91 5.03
CA ASP A 6 6.51 -25.34 5.77
C ASP A 6 7.80 -24.67 5.29
N GLY A 7 7.84 -24.25 4.02
CA GLY A 7 8.93 -23.42 3.48
C GLY A 7 8.98 -22.05 4.15
N GLU A 8 7.83 -21.38 4.28
CA GLU A 8 7.73 -20.09 4.98
C GLU A 8 8.09 -20.23 6.45
N LYS A 9 7.63 -21.29 7.14
CA LYS A 9 7.99 -21.54 8.55
C LYS A 9 9.50 -21.73 8.75
N LYS A 10 10.17 -22.45 7.84
CA LYS A 10 11.63 -22.62 7.86
C LYS A 10 12.35 -21.30 7.64
N LEU A 11 11.87 -20.50 6.68
CA LEU A 11 12.40 -19.18 6.41
C LEU A 11 12.28 -18.27 7.65
N LEU A 12 11.11 -18.20 8.28
CA LEU A 12 10.93 -17.42 9.52
C LEU A 12 11.87 -17.86 10.64
N SER A 13 12.08 -19.16 10.78
CA SER A 13 13.02 -19.71 11.77
C SER A 13 14.46 -19.25 11.48
N SER A 14 14.89 -19.23 10.21
CA SER A 14 16.23 -18.70 9.84
C SER A 14 16.41 -17.21 10.10
N TYR A 15 15.32 -16.43 10.13
CA TYR A 15 15.32 -15.01 10.50
C TYR A 15 15.15 -14.76 12.01
N GLY A 16 15.23 -15.82 12.84
CA GLY A 16 15.13 -15.70 14.30
C GLY A 16 13.69 -15.54 14.80
N ILE A 17 12.69 -15.94 14.00
CA ILE A 17 11.27 -15.88 14.37
C ILE A 17 10.64 -17.28 14.30
N PRO A 18 11.07 -18.21 15.17
CA PRO A 18 10.44 -19.52 15.27
C PRO A 18 9.03 -19.42 15.89
N GLU A 19 8.25 -20.49 15.75
CA GLU A 19 6.88 -20.59 16.30
C GLU A 19 6.80 -20.21 17.78
N CYS A 20 7.77 -20.66 18.58
CA CYS A 20 7.78 -20.39 20.02
C CYS A 20 7.84 -18.88 20.34
N VAL A 21 8.56 -18.09 19.54
CA VAL A 21 8.62 -16.63 19.71
C VAL A 21 7.26 -16.03 19.39
N ILE A 22 6.63 -16.44 18.29
CA ILE A 22 5.29 -15.96 17.91
C ILE A 22 4.26 -16.28 19.00
N LEU A 23 4.29 -17.51 19.53
CA LEU A 23 3.43 -17.93 20.62
C LEU A 23 3.67 -17.10 21.89
N GLN A 24 4.93 -16.77 22.22
CA GLN A 24 5.23 -15.89 23.34
C GLN A 24 4.63 -14.48 23.17
N TYR A 25 4.69 -13.90 21.97
CA TYR A 25 4.05 -12.60 21.72
C TYR A 25 2.53 -12.66 21.92
N ILE A 26 1.88 -13.75 21.47
CA ILE A 26 0.44 -13.96 21.63
C ILE A 26 0.07 -14.15 23.11
N VAL A 27 0.74 -15.08 23.80
CA VAL A 27 0.44 -15.43 25.20
C VAL A 27 0.72 -14.25 26.13
N LYS A 28 1.86 -13.57 25.94
CA LYS A 28 2.24 -12.43 26.80
C LYS A 28 1.57 -11.13 26.39
N LYS A 29 0.77 -11.11 25.30
CA LYS A 29 0.21 -9.89 24.69
C LYS A 29 1.24 -8.77 24.56
N LYS A 30 2.48 -9.15 24.21
CA LYS A 30 3.59 -8.20 24.13
C LYS A 30 3.31 -7.24 22.98
N ARG A 31 3.45 -5.94 23.21
CA ARG A 31 3.34 -4.94 22.14
C ARG A 31 4.50 -5.12 21.16
N LEU A 32 4.19 -4.98 19.88
CA LEU A 32 5.20 -4.98 18.82
C LEU A 32 5.91 -3.64 18.82
N GLU A 33 7.23 -3.66 18.95
CA GLU A 33 8.04 -2.43 18.93
C GLU A 33 8.72 -2.24 17.58
N ALA A 34 8.95 -0.97 17.21
CA ALA A 34 9.63 -0.64 15.98
C ALA A 34 11.05 -1.21 15.98
N GLY A 35 11.42 -1.89 14.89
CA GLY A 35 12.74 -2.50 14.73
C GLY A 35 12.84 -3.96 15.18
N GLU A 36 11.89 -4.46 15.99
CA GLU A 36 11.87 -5.87 16.42
C GLU A 36 11.62 -6.83 15.23
N PRO A 37 12.21 -8.04 15.23
CA PRO A 37 11.95 -9.06 14.21
C PRO A 37 10.46 -9.37 14.05
N ALA A 38 9.72 -9.46 15.16
CA ALA A 38 8.29 -9.70 15.15
C ALA A 38 7.51 -8.61 14.41
N MET A 39 7.89 -7.33 14.58
CA MET A 39 7.29 -6.21 13.87
C MET A 39 7.63 -6.24 12.37
N ARG A 40 8.85 -6.62 12.01
CA ARG A 40 9.24 -6.79 10.60
C ARG A 40 8.46 -7.91 9.93
N LEU A 41 8.25 -9.03 10.62
CA LEU A 41 7.39 -10.13 10.14
C LEU A 41 5.95 -9.67 9.95
N TYR A 42 5.41 -8.99 10.95
CA TYR A 42 4.07 -8.43 10.88
C TYR A 42 3.92 -7.49 9.66
N ILE A 43 4.91 -6.63 9.44
CA ILE A 43 4.98 -5.75 8.27
C ILE A 43 5.02 -6.56 6.97
N GLY A 44 5.89 -7.57 6.90
CA GLY A 44 6.03 -8.44 5.73
C GLY A 44 4.74 -9.18 5.36
N LEU A 45 4.02 -9.71 6.36
CA LEU A 45 2.74 -10.41 6.16
C LEU A 45 1.65 -9.46 5.64
N PHE A 46 1.55 -8.23 6.17
CA PHE A 46 0.57 -7.28 5.62
C PHE A 46 0.95 -6.88 4.18
N LEU A 47 2.23 -6.62 3.90
CA LEU A 47 2.70 -6.28 2.55
C LEU A 47 2.44 -7.42 1.55
N GLN A 48 2.50 -8.68 2.00
CA GLN A 48 2.16 -9.84 1.19
C GLN A 48 0.68 -9.85 0.80
N GLU A 49 -0.23 -9.48 1.71
CA GLU A 49 -1.66 -9.39 1.38
C GLU A 49 -1.95 -8.22 0.43
N ILE A 50 -1.24 -7.10 0.60
CA ILE A 50 -1.29 -5.97 -0.34
C ILE A 50 -0.76 -6.38 -1.72
N TRP A 51 0.34 -7.14 -1.77
CA TRP A 51 0.89 -7.68 -3.00
C TRP A 51 -0.09 -8.59 -3.74
N LYS A 52 -0.90 -9.36 -3.00
CA LYS A 52 -2.02 -10.17 -3.53
C LYS A 52 -3.23 -9.33 -3.96
N GLN A 53 -3.10 -8.00 -4.03
CA GLN A 53 -4.15 -7.06 -4.46
C GLN A 53 -5.40 -7.06 -3.56
N GLN A 54 -5.24 -7.39 -2.27
CA GLN A 54 -6.36 -7.28 -1.32
C GLN A 54 -6.70 -5.80 -1.04
N PRO A 55 -7.98 -5.44 -0.87
CA PRO A 55 -8.38 -4.08 -0.56
C PRO A 55 -7.71 -3.57 0.72
N HIS A 56 -7.09 -2.38 0.68
CA HIS A 56 -6.37 -1.82 1.85
C HIS A 56 -7.25 -1.70 3.09
N ALA A 57 -8.55 -1.41 2.90
CA ALA A 57 -9.51 -1.36 4.00
C ALA A 57 -9.65 -2.72 4.71
N ALA A 58 -9.76 -3.82 3.96
CA ALA A 58 -9.87 -5.17 4.50
C ALA A 58 -8.55 -5.62 5.17
N VAL A 59 -7.41 -5.25 4.59
CA VAL A 59 -6.10 -5.52 5.20
C VAL A 59 -5.92 -4.72 6.49
N ALA A 60 -6.27 -3.43 6.50
CA ALA A 60 -6.19 -2.58 7.68
C ALA A 60 -7.04 -3.14 8.84
N GLU A 61 -8.26 -3.59 8.54
CA GLU A 61 -9.15 -4.21 9.53
C GLU A 61 -8.61 -5.55 10.04
N ARG A 62 -8.17 -6.45 9.13
CA ARG A 62 -7.64 -7.76 9.49
C ARG A 62 -6.40 -7.69 10.37
N PHE A 63 -5.53 -6.72 10.12
CA PHE A 63 -4.32 -6.51 10.89
C PHE A 63 -4.56 -5.57 12.09
N GLY A 64 -5.69 -4.86 12.17
CA GLY A 64 -5.97 -3.94 13.26
C GLY A 64 -5.08 -2.69 13.24
N VAL A 65 -4.79 -2.17 12.05
CA VAL A 65 -3.96 -0.97 11.84
C VAL A 65 -4.75 0.17 11.22
N ASP A 66 -4.30 1.40 11.47
CA ASP A 66 -4.86 2.57 10.80
C ASP A 66 -4.54 2.56 9.30
N ARG A 67 -5.51 2.95 8.48
CA ARG A 67 -5.33 3.03 7.01
C ARG A 67 -4.21 3.99 6.61
N GLY A 68 -4.07 5.10 7.33
CA GLY A 68 -2.98 6.06 7.12
C GLY A 68 -1.61 5.47 7.44
N TRP A 69 -1.51 4.69 8.52
CA TRP A 69 -0.29 3.98 8.88
C TRP A 69 0.06 2.93 7.84
N LEU A 70 -0.92 2.12 7.40
CA LEU A 70 -0.74 1.13 6.33
C LEU A 70 -0.20 1.79 5.05
N GLN A 71 -0.82 2.89 4.63
CA GLN A 71 -0.42 3.61 3.42
C GLN A 71 1.00 4.19 3.55
N SER A 72 1.32 4.80 4.70
CA SER A 72 2.67 5.32 4.97
C SER A 72 3.71 4.21 4.96
N THR A 73 3.44 3.07 5.63
CA THR A 73 4.34 1.92 5.65
C THR A 73 4.56 1.33 4.26
N LEU A 74 3.51 1.22 3.45
CA LEU A 74 3.62 0.76 2.06
C LEU A 74 4.48 1.72 1.22
N GLN A 75 4.24 3.04 1.29
CA GLN A 75 5.04 4.03 0.57
C GLN A 75 6.51 3.99 1.00
N ASN A 76 6.77 3.88 2.31
CA ASN A 76 8.11 3.77 2.85
C ASN A 76 8.81 2.48 2.40
N ALA A 77 8.09 1.36 2.34
CA ALA A 77 8.62 0.09 1.86
C ALA A 77 9.00 0.16 0.37
N VAL A 78 8.15 0.77 -0.47
CA VAL A 78 8.44 1.02 -1.89
C VAL A 78 9.68 1.89 -2.06
N ALA A 79 9.78 3.00 -1.31
CA ALA A 79 10.92 3.91 -1.38
C ALA A 79 12.23 3.22 -0.96
N GLN A 80 12.19 2.43 0.11
CA GLN A 80 13.36 1.65 0.56
C GLN A 80 13.75 0.59 -0.46
N ALA A 81 12.79 -0.17 -1.01
CA ALA A 81 13.07 -1.16 -2.05
C ALA A 81 13.70 -0.52 -3.30
N ALA A 82 13.23 0.67 -3.71
CA ALA A 82 13.79 1.42 -4.83
C ALA A 82 15.22 1.91 -4.54
N ALA A 83 15.49 2.38 -3.32
CA ALA A 83 16.83 2.77 -2.90
C ALA A 83 17.79 1.57 -2.90
N ILE A 84 17.35 0.42 -2.40
CA ILE A 84 18.16 -0.82 -2.40
C ILE A 84 18.38 -1.31 -3.84
N ALA A 85 17.39 -1.22 -4.72
CA ALA A 85 17.54 -1.56 -6.13
C ALA A 85 18.65 -0.71 -6.78
N LYS A 86 18.60 0.62 -6.59
CA LYS A 86 19.62 1.54 -7.11
C LYS A 86 21.00 1.31 -6.48
N PHE A 87 21.05 0.97 -5.20
CA PHE A 87 22.30 0.62 -4.53
C PHE A 87 22.91 -0.67 -5.09
N SER A 88 22.08 -1.67 -5.38
CA SER A 88 22.54 -2.95 -5.93
C SER A 88 23.19 -2.81 -7.32
N GLU A 89 22.87 -1.77 -8.08
CA GLU A 89 23.56 -1.47 -9.35
C GLU A 89 25.04 -1.11 -9.16
N LYS A 90 25.41 -0.62 -7.98
CA LYS A 90 26.79 -0.22 -7.66
C LYS A 90 27.66 -1.38 -7.17
N LEU A 91 27.06 -2.51 -6.82
CA LEU A 91 27.76 -3.67 -6.26
C LEU A 91 27.47 -4.92 -7.10
N PRO A 92 28.43 -5.39 -7.92
CA PRO A 92 28.24 -6.57 -8.76
C PRO A 92 27.84 -7.83 -7.99
N SER A 93 28.28 -7.97 -6.73
CA SER A 93 27.92 -9.09 -5.85
C SER A 93 26.43 -9.13 -5.50
N LEU A 94 25.70 -8.02 -5.63
CA LEU A 94 24.28 -7.91 -5.36
C LEU A 94 23.42 -8.06 -6.63
N TRP A 95 23.95 -8.70 -7.68
CA TRP A 95 23.24 -8.91 -8.95
C TRP A 95 21.83 -9.54 -8.82
N PRO A 96 21.51 -10.44 -7.85
CA PRO A 96 20.15 -10.97 -7.74
C PRO A 96 19.14 -9.88 -7.37
N LEU A 97 19.54 -8.99 -6.46
CA LEU A 97 18.70 -7.86 -6.04
C LEU A 97 18.47 -6.87 -7.19
N ARG A 98 19.49 -6.67 -8.03
CA ARG A 98 19.40 -5.82 -9.23
C ARG A 98 18.35 -6.34 -10.22
N LEU A 99 18.15 -7.65 -10.31
CA LEU A 99 17.15 -8.25 -11.20
C LEU A 99 15.76 -8.31 -10.57
N LEU A 100 15.67 -8.62 -9.27
CA LEU A 100 14.39 -8.89 -8.60
C LEU A 100 13.70 -7.62 -8.07
N LEU A 101 14.46 -6.67 -7.53
CA LEU A 101 13.88 -5.49 -6.88
C LEU A 101 13.13 -4.53 -7.82
N PRO A 102 13.54 -4.29 -9.08
CA PRO A 102 12.80 -3.39 -9.97
C PRO A 102 11.34 -3.81 -10.17
N GLU A 103 11.10 -5.09 -10.41
CA GLU A 103 9.74 -5.63 -10.56
C GLU A 103 8.95 -5.51 -9.25
N LEU A 104 9.59 -5.82 -8.12
CA LEU A 104 8.98 -5.68 -6.80
C LEU A 104 8.57 -4.23 -6.50
N VAL A 105 9.43 -3.27 -6.81
CA VAL A 105 9.17 -1.84 -6.64
C VAL A 105 8.00 -1.41 -7.51
N GLN A 106 7.96 -1.84 -8.77
CA GLN A 106 6.86 -1.50 -9.68
C GLN A 106 5.53 -2.04 -9.15
N ARG A 107 5.45 -3.34 -8.86
CA ARG A 107 4.20 -3.97 -8.38
C ARG A 107 3.70 -3.36 -7.07
N LEU A 108 4.60 -3.11 -6.10
CA LEU A 108 4.21 -2.44 -4.86
C LEU A 108 3.81 -0.98 -5.09
N SER A 109 4.44 -0.28 -6.03
CA SER A 109 4.03 1.07 -6.42
C SER A 109 2.62 1.11 -7.00
N ASP A 110 2.23 0.07 -7.74
CA ASP A 110 0.87 -0.07 -8.27
C ASP A 110 -0.13 -0.37 -7.15
N CYS A 111 0.27 -1.14 -6.13
CA CYS A 111 -0.54 -1.37 -4.93
C CYS A 111 -0.85 -0.07 -4.18
N VAL A 112 0.10 0.88 -4.12
CA VAL A 112 -0.14 2.23 -3.57
C VAL A 112 -1.27 2.95 -4.34
N VAL A 113 -1.50 2.57 -5.59
CA VAL A 113 -2.44 3.21 -6.52
C VAL A 113 -3.79 2.49 -6.60
N VAL A 114 -3.96 1.28 -6.07
CA VAL A 114 -5.19 0.48 -6.22
C VAL A 114 -6.46 1.22 -5.75
N GLU A 115 -6.40 1.99 -4.66
CA GLU A 115 -7.56 2.79 -4.21
C GLU A 115 -7.88 3.98 -5.13
N LEU A 116 -6.91 4.40 -5.95
CA LEU A 116 -7.04 5.47 -6.93
C LEU A 116 -7.46 4.95 -8.30
N THR A 117 -7.25 3.66 -8.59
CA THR A 117 -7.58 3.04 -9.88
C THR A 117 -9.04 3.27 -10.29
N PRO A 118 -10.04 3.07 -9.42
CA PRO A 118 -11.43 3.40 -9.76
C PRO A 118 -11.62 4.88 -10.11
N LEU A 119 -10.95 5.78 -9.39
CA LEU A 119 -11.05 7.23 -9.66
C LEU A 119 -10.39 7.62 -10.98
N MET A 120 -9.34 6.90 -11.42
CA MET A 120 -8.68 7.14 -12.70
C MET A 120 -9.51 6.70 -13.91
N ALA A 121 -10.61 5.95 -13.72
CA ALA A 121 -11.57 5.66 -14.78
C ALA A 121 -12.46 6.86 -15.13
N ILE A 122 -12.49 7.90 -14.30
CA ILE A 122 -13.25 9.13 -14.52
C ILE A 122 -12.51 10.02 -15.53
N ASP A 123 -13.24 10.64 -16.46
CA ASP A 123 -12.64 11.52 -17.46
C ASP A 123 -11.85 12.65 -16.82
N CYS A 124 -10.71 12.98 -17.44
CA CYS A 124 -9.76 13.99 -16.97
C CYS A 124 -9.11 13.70 -15.60
N VAL A 125 -9.29 12.50 -15.03
CA VAL A 125 -8.66 12.10 -13.78
C VAL A 125 -7.45 11.21 -14.04
N LYS A 126 -6.26 11.85 -14.09
CA LYS A 126 -4.98 11.13 -14.03
C LYS A 126 -4.53 10.93 -12.58
N ARG A 127 -3.48 10.13 -12.36
CA ARG A 127 -2.91 9.81 -11.03
C ARG A 127 -2.82 10.99 -10.05
N GLY A 128 -2.34 12.14 -10.51
CA GLY A 128 -2.25 13.35 -9.68
C GLY A 128 -3.61 13.84 -9.17
N ARG A 129 -4.62 13.85 -10.05
CA ARG A 129 -5.99 14.29 -9.74
C ARG A 129 -6.74 13.26 -8.89
N ALA A 130 -6.56 11.97 -9.17
CA ALA A 130 -7.12 10.90 -8.35
C ALA A 130 -6.69 11.04 -6.89
N ARG A 131 -5.41 11.39 -6.64
CA ARG A 131 -4.91 11.62 -5.27
C ARG A 131 -5.60 12.80 -4.58
N GLN A 132 -5.79 13.90 -5.30
CA GLN A 132 -6.47 15.07 -4.76
C GLN A 132 -7.93 14.76 -4.41
N LEU A 133 -8.65 14.08 -5.32
CA LEU A 133 -10.01 13.59 -5.07
C LEU A 133 -10.07 12.73 -3.81
N TYR A 134 -9.18 11.74 -3.72
CA TYR A 134 -9.15 10.81 -2.60
C TYR A 134 -8.84 11.53 -1.28
N ALA A 135 -7.87 12.44 -1.28
CA ALA A 135 -7.52 13.27 -0.12
C ALA A 135 -8.65 14.21 0.32
N ALA A 136 -9.40 14.77 -0.63
CA ALA A 136 -10.61 15.56 -0.38
C ALA A 136 -11.82 14.70 0.04
N GLY A 137 -11.65 13.38 0.18
CA GLY A 137 -12.67 12.46 0.67
C GLY A 137 -13.55 11.82 -0.40
N TYR A 138 -13.32 12.11 -1.70
CA TYR A 138 -13.99 11.47 -2.83
C TYR A 138 -13.35 10.12 -3.16
N LYS A 139 -13.59 9.12 -2.30
CA LYS A 139 -12.85 7.84 -2.31
C LYS A 139 -13.29 6.82 -3.35
N ASN A 140 -14.41 7.04 -4.04
CA ASN A 140 -14.91 6.14 -5.09
C ASN A 140 -15.71 6.92 -6.13
N VAL A 141 -15.93 6.29 -7.29
CA VAL A 141 -16.62 6.90 -8.44
C VAL A 141 -18.03 7.35 -8.06
N ALA A 142 -18.77 6.54 -7.30
CA ALA A 142 -20.12 6.88 -6.85
C ALA A 142 -20.18 8.17 -6.02
N LYS A 143 -19.16 8.44 -5.20
CA LYS A 143 -19.08 9.67 -4.41
C LYS A 143 -18.76 10.89 -5.28
N VAL A 144 -18.00 10.71 -6.37
CA VAL A 144 -17.78 11.77 -7.37
C VAL A 144 -19.06 12.02 -8.19
N ALA A 145 -19.77 10.96 -8.58
CA ALA A 145 -21.01 11.04 -9.35
C ALA A 145 -22.13 11.80 -8.63
N LYS A 146 -22.17 11.68 -7.29
CA LYS A 146 -23.14 12.33 -6.40
C LYS A 146 -22.75 13.76 -6.01
N ALA A 147 -21.52 14.19 -6.26
CA ALA A 147 -21.04 15.51 -5.88
C ALA A 147 -21.50 16.60 -6.86
N ASP A 148 -21.68 17.83 -6.39
CA ASP A 148 -21.80 18.99 -7.27
C ASP A 148 -20.41 19.41 -7.77
N TYR A 149 -20.32 19.84 -9.04
CA TYR A 149 -19.08 20.36 -9.61
C TYR A 149 -18.54 21.56 -8.81
N LYS A 150 -19.43 22.30 -8.12
CA LYS A 150 -19.05 23.43 -7.24
C LYS A 150 -18.28 22.96 -6.00
N ASP A 151 -18.66 21.82 -5.42
CA ASP A 151 -17.95 21.26 -4.27
C ASP A 151 -16.56 20.77 -4.69
N LEU A 152 -16.47 20.10 -5.85
CA LEU A 152 -15.19 19.69 -6.44
C LEU A 152 -14.24 20.88 -6.69
N LEU A 153 -14.76 22.03 -7.15
CA LEU A 153 -13.97 23.24 -7.36
C LEU A 153 -13.45 23.85 -6.05
N ARG A 154 -14.23 23.76 -4.97
CA ARG A 154 -13.84 24.25 -3.64
C ARG A 154 -12.78 23.33 -3.01
N ASP A 155 -12.99 22.03 -3.10
CA ASP A 155 -12.20 21.05 -2.36
C ASP A 155 -10.90 20.65 -3.09
N ILE A 156 -10.83 20.86 -4.41
CA ILE A 156 -9.68 20.47 -5.24
C ILE A 156 -8.96 21.69 -5.82
N PRO A 157 -7.70 21.95 -5.43
CA PRO A 157 -6.94 23.07 -5.94
C PRO A 157 -6.63 22.91 -7.44
N ASN A 158 -6.56 24.04 -8.15
CA ASN A 158 -6.21 24.10 -9.59
C ASN A 158 -7.12 23.20 -10.45
N LEU A 159 -8.41 23.11 -10.12
CA LEU A 159 -9.42 22.44 -10.94
C LEU A 159 -10.14 23.47 -11.81
N SER A 160 -10.19 23.23 -13.12
CA SER A 160 -10.99 24.07 -14.02
C SER A 160 -12.46 23.66 -13.94
N ARG A 161 -13.38 24.63 -14.10
CA ARG A 161 -14.82 24.38 -14.13
C ARG A 161 -15.20 23.34 -15.19
N PHE A 162 -14.56 23.40 -16.36
CA PHE A 162 -14.77 22.45 -17.44
C PHE A 162 -14.43 21.01 -17.02
N ASN A 163 -13.26 20.80 -16.40
CA ASN A 163 -12.86 19.48 -15.93
C ASN A 163 -13.76 18.99 -14.80
N ALA A 164 -14.15 19.87 -13.85
CA ALA A 164 -15.06 19.49 -12.76
C ALA A 164 -16.40 18.96 -13.28
N ILE A 165 -17.01 19.64 -14.26
CA ILE A 165 -18.28 19.21 -14.86
C ILE A 165 -18.11 17.87 -15.60
N ARG A 166 -17.03 17.72 -16.40
CA ARG A 166 -16.76 16.48 -17.11
C ARG A 166 -16.49 15.30 -16.17
N MET A 167 -15.82 15.54 -15.05
CA MET A 167 -15.57 14.54 -14.01
C MET A 167 -16.87 14.04 -13.36
N VAL A 168 -17.80 14.94 -13.00
CA VAL A 168 -19.10 14.53 -12.45
C VAL A 168 -19.92 13.77 -13.49
N ASN A 169 -19.94 14.24 -14.73
CA ASN A 169 -20.75 13.63 -15.79
C ASN A 169 -20.24 12.25 -16.22
N SER A 170 -18.92 12.05 -16.30
CA SER A 170 -18.34 10.74 -16.63
C SER A 170 -18.40 9.73 -15.48
N ALA A 171 -18.58 10.20 -14.25
CA ALA A 171 -18.73 9.34 -13.08
C ALA A 171 -20.17 8.84 -12.88
N LYS A 172 -21.16 9.45 -13.54
CA LYS A 172 -22.58 9.06 -13.50
C LYS A 172 -22.89 7.93 -14.47
#